data_AF-A0A9D4FET3-F1
#
_entry.id   AF-A0A9D4FET3-F1
#
_cell.length_a   1.000
_cell.length_b   1.000
_cell.length_c   1.000
_cell.angle_alpha   90.00
_cell.angle_beta   90.00
_cell.angle_gamma   90.00
#
_symmetry.space_group_name_H-M   'P 1'
#
loop_
_entity.id
_entity.type
_entity.pdbx_description
1 polymer ?
#
loop_
_entity_poly.entity_id
_entity_poly.type
_entity_poly.pdbx_seq_one_letter_code
_entity_poly.pdbx_strand_id
1 'polypeptide(L)' 'MLRARAPSNQSLKTNDYVLFKNVLINDGDAYTIESGRFASPLDGTYSFILQY' A
#
# COMPACT_ATOMS: atom_id res chain seq x y z
N MET A 1 2.99 -1.84 10.91
CA MET A 1 3.66 -2.36 9.69
C MET A 1 2.62 -2.56 8.60
N LEU A 2 2.98 -2.37 7.33
CA LEU A 2 2.13 -2.69 6.18
C LEU A 2 2.83 -3.75 5.33
N ARG A 3 2.12 -4.81 4.94
CA ARG A 3 2.59 -5.80 3.95
C ARG A 3 1.44 -6.17 3.04
N ALA A 4 1.63 -6.04 1.73
CA ALA A 4 0.62 -6.38 0.73
C ALA A 4 1.28 -6.93 -0.54
N ARG A 5 0.53 -7.70 -1.34
CA ARG A 5 1.01 -8.20 -2.63
C ARG A 5 0.70 -7.22 -3.74
N ALA A 6 1.64 -7.05 -4.65
CA ALA A 6 1.43 -6.28 -5.87
C ALA A 6 0.26 -6.88 -6.67
N PRO A 7 -0.55 -6.03 -7.34
CA PRO A 7 -1.63 -6.50 -8.18
C PRO A 7 -1.08 -7.22 -9.42
N SER A 8 -1.66 -8.37 -9.77
CA SER A 8 -1.26 -9.13 -10.95
C SER A 8 -1.90 -8.63 -12.26
N ASN A 9 -3.09 -8.01 -12.18
CA ASN A 9 -3.91 -7.63 -13.34
C ASN A 9 -4.43 -6.19 -13.27
N GLN A 10 -3.63 -5.26 -12.71
CA GLN A 10 -3.99 -3.83 -12.76
C GLN A 10 -3.39 -3.20 -14.02
N SER A 11 -4.25 -2.80 -14.96
CA SER A 11 -3.82 -1.93 -16.06
C SER A 11 -3.61 -0.53 -15.49
N LEU A 12 -2.35 -0.10 -15.44
CA LEU A 12 -1.95 1.18 -14.88
C LEU A 12 -1.62 2.16 -16.00
N LYS A 13 -2.12 3.38 -15.88
CA LYS A 13 -1.70 4.53 -16.67
C LYS A 13 -0.79 5.41 -15.85
N THR A 14 -0.09 6.32 -16.54
CA THR A 14 0.66 7.38 -15.87
C THR A 14 -0.27 8.16 -14.93
N ASN A 15 0.17 8.39 -13.70
CA ASN A 15 -0.55 9.03 -12.59
C ASN A 15 -1.63 8.18 -11.90
N ASP A 16 -1.78 6.89 -12.24
CA ASP A 16 -2.62 5.99 -11.46
C ASP A 16 -1.94 5.58 -10.14
N TYR A 17 -2.75 5.40 -9.10
CA TYR A 17 -2.29 4.76 -7.86
C TYR A 17 -2.27 3.24 -8.04
N VAL A 18 -1.21 2.61 -7.55
CA VAL A 18 -1.14 1.14 -7.45
C VAL A 18 -2.03 0.69 -6.29
N LEU A 19 -3.01 -0.15 -6.58
CA LEU A 19 -3.95 -0.65 -5.59
C LEU A 19 -3.52 -2.04 -5.13
N PHE A 20 -2.79 -2.09 -4.01
CA PHE A 20 -2.43 -3.34 -3.32
C PHE A 20 -3.65 -3.91 -2.57
N LYS A 21 -4.55 -4.58 -3.30
CA LYS A 21 -5.80 -5.11 -2.74
C LYS A 21 -5.62 -6.35 -1.86
N ASN A 22 -4.52 -7.09 -2.04
CA ASN A 22 -4.22 -8.27 -1.22
C ASN A 22 -3.32 -7.87 -0.06
N VAL A 23 -3.93 -7.37 1.01
CA VAL A 23 -3.24 -6.92 2.22
C VAL A 23 -3.05 -8.10 3.17
N LEU A 24 -1.82 -8.31 3.63
CA LEU A 24 -1.44 -9.36 4.57
C LEU A 24 -1.34 -8.83 6.00
N ILE A 25 -0.84 -7.60 6.16
CA ILE A 25 -0.68 -6.89 7.44
C ILE A 25 -0.99 -5.41 7.21
N ASN A 26 -1.77 -4.79 8.08
CA ASN A 26 -2.10 -3.36 8.05
C ASN A 26 -2.25 -2.80 9.48
N ASP A 27 -1.17 -2.78 10.24
CA ASP A 27 -1.26 -2.34 11.64
C ASP A 27 -1.62 -0.86 11.72
N GLY A 28 -2.60 -0.54 12.58
CA GLY A 28 -3.10 0.82 12.77
C GLY A 28 -3.96 1.34 11.61
N ASP A 29 -4.44 0.44 10.74
CA ASP A 29 -5.27 0.78 9.58
C ASP A 29 -4.66 1.86 8.68
N ALA A 30 -3.33 1.85 8.59
CA ALA A 30 -2.53 2.87 7.93
C ALA A 30 -2.67 2.88 6.40
N TYR A 31 -3.22 1.84 5.79
CA TYR A 31 -3.41 1.75 4.34
C TYR A 31 -4.88 1.53 3.96
N THR A 32 -5.34 2.30 2.98
CA THR A 32 -6.71 2.23 2.44
C THR A 32 -6.71 1.58 1.05
N ILE A 33 -7.34 0.41 0.92
CA ILE A 33 -7.29 -0.41 -0.30
C ILE A 33 -8.00 0.24 -1.50
N GLU A 34 -8.99 1.10 -1.25
CA GLU A 34 -9.79 1.78 -2.26
C GLU A 34 -9.00 2.91 -2.93
N SER A 35 -8.13 3.57 -2.17
CA SER A 35 -7.36 4.73 -2.63
C SER A 35 -5.90 4.41 -2.94
N GLY A 36 -5.36 3.29 -2.44
CA GLY A 36 -3.96 2.94 -2.61
C GLY A 36 -3.01 3.79 -1.76
N ARG A 37 -3.53 4.47 -0.74
CA ARG A 37 -2.78 5.44 0.05
C ARG A 37 -2.38 4.87 1.40
N PHE A 38 -1.13 5.13 1.77
CA PHE A 38 -0.65 5.00 3.13
C PHE A 38 -0.77 6.35 3.85
N ALA A 39 -1.41 6.35 5.01
CA ALA A 39 -1.46 7.46 5.95
C ALA A 39 -0.76 7.02 7.24
N SER A 40 0.19 7.84 7.71
CA SER A 40 0.93 7.53 8.93
C SER A 40 -0.04 7.46 10.12
N PRO A 41 -0.12 6.32 10.85
CA PRO A 41 -1.04 6.20 11.98
C PRO A 41 -0.53 6.98 13.21
N LEU A 42 0.78 7.20 13.30
CA LEU A 42 1.46 7.94 14.36
C LEU A 42 2.65 8.71 13.78
N ASP A 43 3.16 9.68 14.51
CA ASP A 43 4.39 10.38 14.13
C ASP A 43 5.62 9.48 14.31
N GLY A 44 6.53 9.52 13.34
CA GLY A 44 7.76 8.73 13.41
C GLY A 44 8.43 8.49 12.07
N THR A 45 9.39 7.57 12.07
CA THR A 45 10.14 7.19 10.87
C THR A 45 9.60 5.88 10.30
N TYR A 46 9.35 5.88 8.99
CA TYR A 46 8.85 4.73 8.24
C TYR A 46 9.80 4.40 7.09
N SER A 47 9.88 3.13 6.73
CA SER A 47 10.65 2.64 5.58
C SER A 47 9.71 1.90 4.63
N PHE A 48 9.85 2.17 3.33
CA PHE A 48 9.07 1.54 2.28
C PHE A 48 10.00 0.75 1.38
N ILE A 49 9.66 -0.52 1.13
CA ILE A 49 10.44 -1.42 0.29
C ILE A 49 9.46 -2.12 -0.64
N LEU A 50 9.76 -2.09 -1.95
CA LEU A 50 9.12 -2.92 -2.95
C LEU A 50 10.07 -4.08 -3.28
N GLN A 51 9.55 -5.30 -3.28
CA GLN A 51 10.31 -6.51 -3.60
C GLN A 51 9.65 -7.20 -4.80
N TYR A 52 10.50 -7.71 -5.70
CA TYR A 52 10.14 -8.43 -6.93
C TYR A 52 10.31 -9.93 -6.75
#